data_AF-A0A1M3QZU8-F1
#
_entry.id   AF-A0A1M3QZU8-F1
#
_cell.length_a   1.000
_cell.length_b   1.000
_cell.length_c   1.000
_cell.angle_alpha   90.00
_cell.angle_beta   90.00
_cell.angle_gamma   90.00
#
_symmetry.space_group_name_H-M   'P 1'
#
loop_
_entity.id
_entity.type
_entity.pdbx_description
1 polymer ?
#
loop_
_entity_poly.entity_id
_entity_poly.type
_entity_poly.pdbx_seq_one_letter_code
_entity_poly.pdbx_strand_id
1 'polypeptide(L)'
;MKRGIIITLLITGFTAVSSYAQEKQEPPKRDPEALFKKLDTDGDGKISKDEADKAEHKMIKDHFSEIDTNADGYISKEEFKAFKPKGGPPRKG
;
A
#
# COMPACT_ATOMS: atom_id res chain seq x y z
N MET A 1 42.88 17.60 -28.19
CA MET A 1 42.21 18.33 -29.29
C MET A 1 42.31 17.50 -30.57
N LYS A 2 41.18 17.02 -31.10
CA LYS A 2 40.90 16.82 -32.53
C LYS A 2 39.42 16.45 -32.65
N ARG A 3 38.69 17.30 -33.38
CA ARG A 3 37.24 17.35 -33.52
C ARG A 3 36.82 16.57 -34.76
N GLY A 4 35.63 15.99 -34.69
CA GLY A 4 34.72 15.83 -35.83
C GLY A 4 34.78 14.47 -36.52
N ILE A 5 33.61 13.86 -36.70
CA ILE A 5 33.01 13.55 -38.01
C ILE A 5 31.56 13.10 -37.75
N ILE A 6 30.62 13.83 -38.36
CA ILE A 6 29.22 13.44 -38.52
C ILE A 6 29.17 12.57 -39.77
N ILE A 7 28.78 11.30 -39.67
CA ILE A 7 28.37 10.48 -40.83
C ILE A 7 27.09 9.74 -40.48
N THR A 8 26.04 10.17 -41.16
CA THR A 8 24.72 9.56 -41.34
C THR A 8 24.85 8.13 -41.86
N LEU A 9 24.17 7.15 -41.25
CA LEU A 9 23.73 5.96 -42.00
C LEU A 9 22.61 5.21 -41.29
N LEU A 10 21.47 5.17 -41.98
CA LEU A 10 20.33 4.29 -41.78
C LEU A 10 20.77 2.86 -41.45
N ILE A 11 20.38 2.39 -40.26
CA ILE A 11 20.21 0.96 -40.00
C ILE A 11 18.76 0.78 -39.56
N THR A 12 17.95 0.42 -40.55
CA THR A 12 16.69 -0.31 -40.36
C THR A 12 16.95 -1.53 -39.48
N GLY A 13 16.26 -1.60 -38.33
CA GLY A 13 16.42 -2.71 -37.39
C GLY A 13 15.39 -2.68 -36.27
N PHE A 14 14.15 -3.03 -36.62
CA PHE A 14 13.23 -3.85 -35.82
C PHE A 14 13.47 -3.91 -34.30
N THR A 15 12.79 -3.06 -33.52
CA THR A 15 12.19 -3.51 -32.26
C THR A 15 10.82 -2.83 -32.13
N ALA A 16 9.78 -3.55 -32.54
CA ALA A 16 8.46 -3.32 -31.98
C ALA A 16 8.55 -3.65 -30.49
N VAL A 17 8.49 -2.64 -29.62
CA VAL A 17 8.07 -2.86 -28.24
C VAL A 17 6.99 -1.83 -27.91
N SER A 18 5.79 -2.41 -27.89
CA SER A 18 4.68 -2.12 -27.01
C SER A 18 4.27 -0.67 -26.84
N SER A 19 3.15 -0.38 -27.50
CA SER A 19 1.92 0.05 -26.86
C SER A 19 2.08 1.01 -25.69
N TYR A 20 1.37 2.13 -25.81
CA TYR A 20 0.79 2.93 -24.74
C TYR A 20 0.05 2.08 -23.68
N ALA A 21 0.75 1.22 -22.98
CA ALA A 21 0.42 0.80 -21.64
C ALA A 21 1.02 1.91 -20.78
N GLN A 22 0.26 2.98 -20.64
CA GLN A 22 0.27 3.75 -19.42
C GLN A 22 -0.01 2.73 -18.31
N GLU A 23 1.07 2.14 -17.78
CA GLU A 23 1.09 1.43 -16.53
C GLU A 23 0.57 2.48 -15.56
N LYS A 24 -0.75 2.42 -15.33
CA LYS A 24 -1.41 3.12 -14.24
C LYS A 24 -0.51 2.83 -13.07
N GLN A 25 0.21 3.83 -12.61
CA GLN A 25 0.82 3.82 -11.31
C GLN A 25 -0.35 3.55 -10.38
N GLU A 26 -0.51 2.28 -10.02
CA GLU A 26 -1.47 1.89 -9.01
C GLU A 26 -1.09 2.73 -7.80
N PRO A 27 -2.03 3.52 -7.22
CA PRO A 27 -1.71 4.30 -6.03
C PRO A 27 -1.07 3.32 -5.04
N PRO A 28 0.04 3.70 -4.37
CA PRO A 28 0.81 2.77 -3.55
C PRO A 28 -0.17 1.97 -2.71
N LYS A 29 -0.25 0.67 -2.98
CA LYS A 29 -1.15 -0.23 -2.26
C LYS A 29 -0.77 -0.04 -0.80
N ARG A 30 -1.64 0.63 -0.03
CA ARG A 30 -1.49 0.72 1.42
C ARG A 30 -1.73 -0.70 1.90
N ASP A 31 -0.65 -1.47 2.00
CA ASP A 31 -0.74 -2.83 2.50
C ASP A 31 -1.25 -2.76 3.93
N PRO A 32 -2.48 -3.22 4.19
CA PRO A 32 -3.03 -3.18 5.55
C PRO A 32 -2.13 -3.99 6.49
N GLU A 33 -1.49 -5.05 6.01
CA GLU A 33 -0.54 -5.82 6.81
C GLU A 33 0.73 -5.01 7.17
N ALA A 34 1.20 -4.13 6.29
CA ALA A 34 2.34 -3.27 6.58
C ALA A 34 1.99 -2.19 7.61
N LEU A 35 0.77 -1.64 7.53
CA LEU A 35 0.25 -0.73 8.54
C LEU A 35 0.05 -1.43 9.88
N PHE A 36 -0.55 -2.62 9.88
CA PHE A 36 -0.76 -3.41 11.09
C PHE A 36 0.56 -3.69 11.81
N LYS A 37 1.56 -4.21 11.10
CA LYS A 37 2.91 -4.44 11.66
C LYS A 37 3.62 -3.19 12.16
N LYS A 38 3.20 -2.01 11.70
CA LYS A 38 3.77 -0.73 12.15
C LYS A 38 3.09 -0.25 13.44
N LEU A 39 1.89 -0.74 13.73
CA LEU A 39 1.09 -0.40 14.91
C LEU A 39 1.36 -1.39 16.05
N ASP A 40 1.37 -2.69 15.71
CA ASP A 40 1.77 -3.81 16.56
C ASP A 40 3.26 -3.69 16.89
N THR A 41 3.55 -3.03 18.01
CA THR A 41 4.92 -2.66 18.40
C THR A 41 5.56 -3.75 19.24
N ASP A 42 4.75 -4.48 20.00
CA ASP A 42 5.18 -5.63 20.79
C ASP A 42 5.26 -6.94 19.99
N GLY A 43 4.65 -6.99 18.81
CA GLY A 43 4.71 -8.11 17.87
C GLY A 43 3.80 -9.27 18.28
N ASP A 44 2.78 -9.03 19.09
CA ASP A 44 1.89 -10.06 19.63
C ASP A 44 0.76 -10.45 18.67
N GLY A 45 0.65 -9.78 17.52
CA GLY A 45 -0.32 -10.05 16.47
C GLY A 45 -1.69 -9.40 16.71
N LYS A 46 -1.82 -8.51 17.69
CA LYS A 46 -2.96 -7.63 17.94
C LYS A 46 -2.46 -6.19 18.18
N ILE A 47 -3.37 -5.22 18.15
CA ILE A 47 -3.04 -3.83 18.49
C ILE A 47 -3.81 -3.49 19.75
N SER A 48 -3.10 -3.31 20.85
CA SER A 48 -3.69 -2.84 22.10
C SER A 48 -4.14 -1.38 22.01
N LYS A 49 -5.04 -0.96 22.89
CA LYS A 49 -5.45 0.45 22.99
C LYS A 49 -4.27 1.40 23.22
N ASP A 50 -3.30 0.99 24.04
CA ASP A 50 -2.09 1.77 24.29
C ASP A 50 -1.23 1.94 23.03
N GLU A 51 -1.13 0.91 22.20
CA GLU A 51 -0.43 0.97 20.91
C GLU A 51 -1.19 1.80 19.88
N ALA A 52 -2.52 1.66 19.82
CA ALA A 52 -3.37 2.50 18.99
C ALA A 52 -3.31 3.98 19.41
N ASP A 53 -3.16 4.27 20.71
CA ASP A 53 -3.01 5.63 21.22
C ASP A 53 -1.64 6.23 20.93
N LYS A 54 -0.59 5.40 20.93
CA LYS A 54 0.77 5.77 20.53
C LYS A 54 0.91 5.87 19.01
N ALA A 55 0.05 5.20 18.26
CA ALA A 55 0.06 5.29 16.81
C ALA A 55 -0.24 6.72 16.36
N GLU A 56 0.62 7.27 15.52
CA GLU A 56 0.38 8.57 14.87
C GLU A 56 -0.80 8.52 13.88
N HIS A 57 -1.35 7.34 13.63
CA HIS A 57 -2.40 7.10 12.66
C HIS A 57 -3.78 7.40 13.26
N LYS A 58 -4.25 8.65 13.08
CA LYS A 58 -5.59 9.12 13.51
C LYS A 58 -6.74 8.17 13.15
N MET A 59 -6.70 7.53 11.98
CA MET A 59 -7.71 6.55 11.58
C MET A 59 -7.89 5.40 12.58
N ILE A 60 -6.81 4.87 13.15
CA ILE A 60 -6.90 3.77 14.11
C ILE A 60 -7.50 4.26 15.41
N LYS A 61 -7.04 5.42 15.88
CA LYS A 61 -7.49 6.01 17.14
C LYS A 61 -8.97 6.42 17.08
N ASP A 62 -9.39 7.04 15.99
CA ASP A 62 -10.77 7.50 15.79
C ASP A 62 -11.73 6.33 15.52
N HIS A 63 -11.26 5.29 14.83
CA HIS A 63 -12.07 4.10 14.51
C HIS A 63 -11.73 2.88 15.37
N PHE A 64 -11.02 3.05 16.51
CA PHE A 64 -10.56 1.90 17.31
C PHE A 64 -11.75 1.04 17.72
N SER A 65 -12.77 1.65 18.29
CA SER A 65 -14.02 0.99 18.68
C SER A 65 -14.89 0.54 17.51
N GLU A 66 -14.65 1.03 16.30
CA GLU A 66 -15.32 0.49 15.09
C GLU A 66 -14.61 -0.74 14.54
N ILE A 67 -13.30 -0.85 14.78
CA ILE A 67 -12.47 -1.98 14.38
C ILE A 67 -12.57 -3.10 15.42
N ASP A 68 -12.49 -2.77 16.71
CA ASP A 68 -12.67 -3.65 17.87
C ASP A 68 -14.15 -4.03 18.00
N THR A 69 -14.56 -5.03 17.23
CA THR A 69 -15.96 -5.47 17.11
C THR A 69 -16.38 -6.34 18.29
N ASN A 70 -15.44 -7.03 18.93
CA ASN A 70 -15.68 -7.84 20.11
C ASN A 70 -15.57 -7.03 21.42
N ALA A 71 -15.11 -5.77 21.35
CA ALA A 71 -14.94 -4.83 22.46
C ALA A 71 -14.02 -5.39 23.56
N ASP A 72 -13.00 -6.16 23.17
CA ASP A 72 -12.05 -6.75 24.11
C ASP A 72 -10.89 -5.79 24.48
N GLY A 73 -10.81 -4.63 23.82
CA GLY A 73 -9.77 -3.62 24.02
C GLY A 73 -8.52 -3.85 23.16
N TYR A 74 -8.58 -4.77 22.20
CA TYR A 74 -7.52 -5.08 21.25
C TYR A 74 -8.10 -5.20 19.83
N ILE A 75 -7.32 -4.79 18.84
CA ILE A 75 -7.65 -5.02 17.43
C ILE A 75 -6.89 -6.25 16.96
N SER A 76 -7.61 -7.33 16.70
CA SER A 76 -7.03 -8.51 16.09
C SER A 76 -6.70 -8.29 14.61
N LYS A 77 -5.79 -9.09 14.05
CA LYS A 77 -5.48 -9.07 12.60
C LYS A 77 -6.72 -9.32 11.73
N GLU A 78 -7.66 -10.11 12.24
CA GLU A 78 -8.92 -10.44 11.57
C GLU A 78 -9.85 -9.23 11.51
N GLU A 79 -10.03 -8.54 12.65
CA GLU A 79 -10.80 -7.30 12.73
C GLU A 79 -10.19 -6.18 11.89
N PHE A 80 -8.86 -6.04 11.95
CA PHE A 80 -8.14 -5.08 11.12
C PHE A 80 -8.32 -5.32 9.61
N LYS A 81 -8.34 -6.60 9.19
CA LYS A 81 -8.61 -6.97 7.80
C LYS A 81 -10.09 -6.86 7.41
N ALA A 82 -10.98 -7.12 8.36
CA ALA A 82 -12.42 -6.98 8.19
C ALA A 82 -12.82 -5.50 8.07
N PHE A 83 -12.09 -4.62 8.75
CA PHE A 83 -12.23 -3.17 8.64
C PHE A 83 -11.85 -2.71 7.23
N LYS A 84 -12.88 -2.58 6.40
CA LYS A 84 -12.80 -1.95 5.09
C LYS A 84 -13.27 -0.52 5.23
N PRO A 85 -12.42 0.51 5.06
CA PRO A 85 -12.94 1.84 4.82
C PRO A 85 -13.87 1.75 3.62
N LYS A 86 -15.12 2.22 3.75
CA LYS A 86 -16.14 2.21 2.69
C LYS A 86 -15.60 2.95 1.46
N GLY A 87 -14.91 2.23 0.56
CA GLY A 87 -14.22 2.81 -0.58
C GLY A 87 -13.23 1.88 -1.32
N GLY A 88 -13.16 0.59 -0.98
CA GLY A 88 -12.35 -0.38 -1.73
C GLY A 88 -13.05 -0.82 -3.03
N PRO A 89 -12.35 -0.87 -4.18
CA PRO A 89 -12.96 -1.30 -5.45
C PRO A 89 -13.48 -2.75 -5.34
N PRO A 90 -14.57 -3.09 -6.06
CA PRO A 90 -15.17 -4.40 -6.00
C PRO A 90 -14.15 -5.46 -6.42
N ARG A 91 -13.98 -6.50 -5.59
CA ARG A 91 -13.22 -7.69 -5.98
C ARG A 91 -14.04 -8.39 -7.05
N LYS A 92 -13.61 -8.23 -8.31
CA LYS A 92 -14.17 -8.96 -9.45
C LYS A 92 -13.83 -10.44 -9.23
N GLY A 93 -14.87 -11.26 -9.04
CA GLY A 93 -14.77 -12.72 -9.05
C GLY A 93 -14.53 -13.26 -10.44
#